data_AF-A0A816XSJ3-F1
#
_entry.id   AF-A0A816XSJ3-F1
#
_cell.length_a   1.000
_cell.length_b   1.000
_cell.length_c   1.000
_cell.angle_alpha   90.00
_cell.angle_beta   90.00
_cell.angle_gamma   90.00
#
_symmetry.space_group_name_H-M   'P 1'
#
loop_
_entity.id
_entity.type
_entity.pdbx_description
1 polymer ?
#
loop_
_entity_poly.entity_id
_entity_poly.type
_entity_poly.pdbx_seq_one_letter_code
_entity_poly.pdbx_strand_id
1 'polypeptide(L)' 'MPENYRNNNITSNSAIDMLMKFGDVENAERIFRSIKTKDIITYNAMVKGYVENEMFEKALVLFEQIDIELGDVTYTIGFN' A
#
# COMPACT_ATOMS: atom_id res chain seq x y z
N MET A 1 6.95 8.20 14.73
CA MET A 1 7.43 7.25 13.70
C MET A 1 8.94 7.44 13.54
N PRO A 2 9.79 6.44 13.81
CA PRO A 2 11.24 6.59 13.66
C PRO A 2 11.62 6.76 12.18
N GLU A 3 12.55 7.66 11.86
CA GLU A 3 12.93 8.01 10.47
C GLU A 3 13.37 6.81 9.62
N ASN A 4 13.89 5.78 10.27
CA ASN A 4 14.47 4.59 9.64
C ASN A 4 13.42 3.75 8.87
N TYR A 5 12.16 3.79 9.29
CA TYR A 5 11.07 3.04 8.63
C TYR A 5 10.65 3.70 7.32
N ARG A 6 10.65 5.04 7.31
CA ARG A 6 10.20 5.83 6.17
C ARG A 6 11.17 5.68 4.99
N ASN A 7 12.47 5.57 5.26
CA ASN A 7 13.49 5.45 4.22
C ASN A 7 13.45 4.10 3.49
N ASN A 8 13.16 3.01 4.20
CA ASN A 8 13.11 1.67 3.60
C ASN A 8 11.87 1.47 2.70
N ASN A 9 10.79 2.19 3.02
CA ASN A 9 9.57 2.19 2.20
C ASN A 9 9.74 2.97 0.90
N ILE A 10 10.59 4.01 0.84
CA ILE A 10 10.79 4.82 -0.38
C ILE A 10 11.29 3.94 -1.54
N THR A 11 12.37 3.18 -1.34
CA THR A 11 12.92 2.29 -2.39
C THR A 11 11.92 1.22 -2.82
N SER A 12 11.20 0.65 -1.85
CA SER A 12 10.19 -0.38 -2.12
C SER A 12 8.99 0.19 -2.90
N ASN A 13 8.53 1.38 -2.54
CA ASN A 13 7.42 2.07 -3.22
C ASN A 13 7.80 2.45 -4.66
N SER A 14 9.03 2.91 -4.89
CA SER A 14 9.53 3.15 -6.25
C SER A 14 9.61 1.87 -7.09
N ALA A 15 10.04 0.76 -6.50
CA ALA A 15 10.06 -0.54 -7.18
C ALA A 15 8.65 -1.03 -7.52
N ILE A 16 7.69 -0.90 -6.59
CA ILE A 16 6.28 -1.23 -6.81
C ILE A 16 5.69 -0.40 -7.96
N ASP A 17 5.86 0.93 -7.94
CA ASP A 17 5.33 1.82 -8.98
C ASP A 17 5.92 1.47 -10.36
N MET A 18 7.23 1.17 -10.44
CA MET A 18 7.87 0.75 -11.68
C MET A 18 7.32 -0.60 -12.18
N LEU A 19 7.24 -1.61 -11.33
CA LEU A 19 6.76 -2.94 -11.70
C LEU A 19 5.30 -2.90 -12.16
N MET A 20 4.44 -2.16 -11.46
CA MET A 20 3.05 -1.96 -11.84
C MET A 20 2.92 -1.28 -13.21
N LYS A 21 3.73 -0.26 -13.50
CA LYS A 21 3.74 0.41 -14.82
C LYS A 21 4.10 -0.51 -15.98
N PHE A 22 4.91 -1.55 -15.72
CA PHE A 22 5.27 -2.55 -16.73
C PHE A 22 4.34 -3.78 -16.71
N GLY A 23 3.30 -3.79 -15.87
CA GLY A 23 2.37 -4.90 -15.73
C GLY A 23 2.93 -6.12 -15.01
N ASP A 24 4.10 -6.01 -14.38
CA ASP A 24 4.66 -7.06 -13.53
C ASP A 24 4.04 -7.00 -12.12
N VAL A 25 2.73 -7.22 -12.09
CA VAL A 25 1.92 -7.13 -10.87
C VAL A 25 2.36 -8.17 -9.84
N GLU A 26 2.79 -9.36 -10.27
CA GLU A 26 3.20 -10.44 -9.37
C GLU A 26 4.43 -10.04 -8.54
N ASN A 27 5.47 -9.48 -9.16
CA ASN A 27 6.64 -9.03 -8.42
C ASN A 27 6.34 -7.80 -7.57
N ALA A 28 5.48 -6.89 -8.02
CA ALA A 28 5.03 -5.76 -7.20
C ALA A 28 4.35 -6.26 -5.91
N GLU A 29 3.46 -7.25 -6.01
CA GLU A 29 2.82 -7.86 -4.85
C GLU A 29 3.81 -8.59 -3.92
N ARG A 30 4.85 -9.24 -4.46
CA ARG A 30 5.89 -9.88 -3.65
C ARG A 30 6.65 -8.85 -2.81
N ILE A 31 7.04 -7.72 -3.42
CA ILE A 31 7.69 -6.62 -2.70
C ILE A 31 6.75 -6.07 -1.63
N PHE A 32 5.50 -5.78 -2.01
CA PHE A 32 4.49 -5.30 -1.07
C PHE A 32 4.32 -6.22 0.15
N ARG A 33 4.20 -7.54 -0.06
CA ARG A 33 4.11 -8.52 1.04
C ARG A 33 5.37 -8.55 1.92
N SER A 34 6.55 -8.28 1.36
CA SER A 34 7.81 -8.23 2.12
C SER A 34 7.97 -7.02 3.04
N ILE A 35 7.22 -5.93 2.81
CA ILE A 35 7.27 -4.73 3.64
C ILE A 35 6.59 -5.01 4.98
N LYS A 36 7.38 -5.02 6.07
CA LYS A 36 6.89 -5.33 7.43
C LYS A 36 5.88 -4.30 7.96
N THR A 37 6.10 -3.02 7.68
CA THR A 37 5.22 -1.93 8.12
C THR A 37 4.93 -1.04 6.93
N LYS A 38 3.73 -1.19 6.38
CA LYS A 38 3.27 -0.44 5.21
C LYS A 38 2.70 0.88 5.68
N ASP A 39 3.00 1.94 4.95
CA ASP A 39 2.36 3.24 5.14
C ASP A 39 1.32 3.48 4.03
N ILE A 40 0.56 4.57 4.18
CA ILE A 40 -0.45 4.97 3.19
C ILE A 40 0.13 5.13 1.79
N ILE A 41 1.41 5.49 1.64
CA ILE A 41 2.06 5.66 0.34
C ILE A 41 2.24 4.28 -0.32
N THR A 42 2.68 3.28 0.45
CA THR A 42 2.83 1.90 -0.02
C THR A 42 1.50 1.32 -0.51
N TYR A 43 0.42 1.52 0.26
CA TYR A 43 -0.91 1.07 -0.14
C TYR A 43 -1.44 1.80 -1.37
N ASN A 44 -1.28 3.12 -1.42
CA ASN A 44 -1.72 3.92 -2.58
C ASN A 44 -0.99 3.52 -3.86
N ALA A 45 0.30 3.20 -3.79
CA ALA A 45 1.06 2.70 -4.94
C ALA A 45 0.46 1.39 -5.50
N MET A 46 0.06 0.47 -4.62
CA MET A 46 -0.57 -0.79 -5.03
C MET A 46 -1.97 -0.59 -5.60
N VAL A 47 -2.83 0.20 -4.94
CA VAL A 47 -4.20 0.49 -5.42
C VAL A 47 -4.15 1.14 -6.79
N LYS A 48 -3.32 2.17 -6.95
CA LYS A 48 -3.10 2.83 -8.24
C LYS A 48 -2.62 1.84 -9.30
N GLY A 49 -1.62 1.02 -8.97
CA GLY A 49 -1.07 0.03 -9.88
C GLY A 49 -2.10 -1.01 -10.33
N TYR A 50 -2.97 -1.47 -9.43
CA TYR A 50 -4.07 -2.36 -9.80
C TYR A 50 -5.09 -1.70 -10.72
N VAL A 51 -5.44 -0.43 -10.50
CA VAL A 51 -6.35 0.33 -11.38
C VAL A 51 -5.75 0.48 -12.78
N GLU A 52 -4.46 0.84 -12.87
CA GLU A 52 -3.76 1.02 -14.16
C GLU A 52 -3.60 -0.31 -14.94
N ASN A 53 -3.64 -1.45 -14.23
CA ASN A 53 -3.61 -2.79 -14.83
C ASN A 53 -5.01 -3.45 -14.92
N GLU A 54 -6.09 -2.67 -14.80
CA GLU A 54 -7.48 -3.13 -14.92
C GLU A 54 -7.90 -4.21 -13.90
N MET A 55 -7.17 -4.34 -12.79
CA MET A 55 -7.42 -5.30 -11.71
C MET A 55 -8.31 -4.69 -10.62
N PHE A 56 -9.47 -4.17 -11.00
CA PHE A 56 -10.33 -3.36 -10.12
C PHE A 56 -10.78 -4.07 -8.84
N GLU A 57 -11.07 -5.37 -8.90
CA GLU A 57 -11.46 -6.16 -7.73
C GLU A 57 -10.35 -6.17 -6.66
N LYS A 58 -9.09 -6.38 -7.08
CA LYS A 58 -7.94 -6.33 -6.18
C LYS A 58 -7.73 -4.92 -5.62
N ALA A 59 -7.93 -3.88 -6.44
CA ALA A 59 -7.82 -2.50 -6.01
C ALA A 59 -8.85 -2.18 -4.90
N LEU A 60 -10.10 -2.63 -5.07
CA LEU A 60 -11.18 -2.40 -4.11
C LEU A 60 -10.93 -3.14 -2.79
N VAL A 61 -10.60 -4.43 -2.87
CA VAL A 61 -10.28 -5.23 -1.67
C VAL A 61 -9.14 -4.62 -0.87
N LEU A 62 -8.09 -4.13 -1.57
CA LEU A 62 -6.97 -3.49 -0.89
C LEU A 62 -7.35 -2.13 -0.30
N PHE A 63 -8.18 -1.35 -0.99
CA PHE A 63 -8.67 -0.08 -0.49
C PHE A 63 -9.51 -0.23 0.79
N GLU A 64 -10.38 -1.23 0.85
CA GLU A 64 -11.17 -1.55 2.05
C GLU A 64 -10.29 -1.96 3.24
N GLN A 65 -9.17 -2.66 3.00
CA GLN A 65 -8.21 -3.01 4.06
C GLN A 65 -7.54 -1.77 4.67
N ILE A 66 -7.24 -0.75 3.85
CA ILE A 66 -6.66 0.52 4.32
C ILE A 66 -7.62 1.23 5.28
N ASP A 67 -8.91 1.27 4.93
CA ASP A 67 -9.93 1.97 5.72
C ASP A 67 -10.14 1.29 7.08
N ILE A 68 -9.99 -0.04 7.15
CA ILE A 68 -10.01 -0.80 8.40
C ILE A 68 -8.75 -0.52 9.24
N GLU A 69 -7.55 -0.56 8.64
CA GLU A 69 -6.29 -0.32 9.38
C GLU A 69 -6.14 1.13 9.86
N LEU A 70 -6.65 2.11 9.12
CA LEU A 70 -6.57 3.54 9.49
C LEU A 70 -7.78 4.00 10.32
N GLY A 71 -8.93 3.33 10.18
CA GLY A 71 -10.13 3.57 10.97
C GLY A 71 -9.97 3.21 12.45
N ASP A 72 -9.05 2.31 12.80
CA ASP A 72 -8.74 1.97 14.21
C ASP A 72 -8.13 3.16 14.99
N VAL A 73 -7.53 4.12 14.27
CA VAL A 73 -7.09 5.39 14.88
C VAL A 73 -8.27 6.36 15.04
N THR A 74 -9.29 6.29 14.18
CA THR A 74 -10.47 7.19 14.26
C THR A 74 -11.40 6.81 15.43
N TYR A 75 -11.56 5.52 15.74
CA TYR A 75 -12.39 5.07 16.87
C TYR A 75 -11.75 5.28 18.25
N THR A 76 -10.43 5.50 18.34
CA THR A 76 -9.76 5.75 19.64
C THR A 76 -9.81 7.23 20.07
N ILE A 77 -10.14 8.16 19.16
CA ILE A 77 -10.24 9.62 19.46
C ILE A 77 -11.69 10.14 19.47
N GLY A 78 -12.68 9.26 19.44
CA GLY A 78 -14.09 9.58 19.63
C GLY A 78 -14.60 9.10 20.99
N PHE A 79 -14.68 10.02 21.97
CA PHE A 79 -15.35 9.92 23.27
C PHE A 79 -14.61 9.24 24.44
N ASN A 80 -13.75 10.01 25.12
CA ASN A 80 -13.84 10.22 26.58
C ASN A 80 -13.21 11.57 26.95
#